data_AF-A0A534IKY8-F1
#
_entry.id   AF-A0A534IKY8-F1
#
_cell.length_a   1.000
_cell.length_b   1.000
_cell.length_c   1.000
_cell.angle_alpha   90.00
_cell.angle_beta   90.00
_cell.angle_gamma   90.00
#
_symmetry.space_group_name_H-M   'P 1'
#
loop_
_entity.id
_entity.type
_entity.pdbx_description
1 polymer ?
#
loop_
_entity_poly.entity_id
_entity_poly.type
_entity_poly.pdbx_seq_one_letter_code
_entity_poly.pdbx_strand_id
1 'polypeptide(L)'
;MYDVVAAAYLSWLLGFSRVAARSNRVTQEVREFSRRIRPYVQAEFLAADECDGRGDFAGSFEHLERAHVLGQASTREHVRVHWRMLRWAARQRQPQELAAQVLRIVGAAVLTAAGLVPEGNTGGANVSAFRRLPIPPALAVIIASVRSR
;
A
#
# COMPACT_ATOMS: atom_id res chain seq x y z
N MET A 1 -4.58 48.23 22.41
CA MET A 1 -3.90 47.91 21.14
C MET A 1 -3.02 46.66 21.22
N TYR A 2 -2.40 46.35 22.37
CA TYR A 2 -1.58 45.13 22.57
C TYR A 2 -2.36 43.80 22.59
N ASP A 3 -3.65 43.83 22.97
CA ASP A 3 -4.49 42.65 23.17
C ASP A 3 -4.80 41.89 21.86
N VAL A 4 -5.03 42.63 20.77
CA VAL A 4 -5.37 42.04 19.46
C VAL A 4 -4.16 41.34 18.84
N VAL A 5 -2.96 41.89 19.02
CA VAL A 5 -1.71 41.30 18.52
C VAL A 5 -1.34 40.04 19.31
N ALA A 6 -1.52 40.07 20.64
CA ALA A 6 -1.31 38.90 21.50
C ALA A 6 -2.31 37.77 21.18
N ALA A 7 -3.59 38.08 20.97
CA ALA A 7 -4.61 37.10 20.61
C ALA A 7 -4.37 36.48 19.21
N ALA A 8 -3.90 37.26 18.24
CA ALA A 8 -3.54 36.77 16.91
C ALA A 8 -2.32 35.83 16.96
N TYR A 9 -1.28 36.19 17.75
CA TYR A 9 -0.10 35.36 17.93
C TYR A 9 -0.41 34.03 18.64
N LEU A 10 -1.24 34.07 19.70
CA LEU A 10 -1.69 32.88 20.40
C LEU A 10 -2.53 31.96 19.51
N SER A 11 -3.42 32.53 18.69
CA SER A 11 -4.23 31.78 17.72
C SER A 11 -3.37 31.13 16.63
N TRP A 12 -2.33 31.83 16.16
CA TRP A 12 -1.37 31.30 15.19
C TRP A 12 -0.53 30.16 15.78
N LEU A 13 -0.03 30.29 17.01
CA LEU A 13 0.71 29.23 17.72
C LEU A 13 -0.14 27.99 18.01
N LEU A 14 -1.40 28.17 18.44
CA LEU A 14 -2.34 27.07 18.66
C LEU A 14 -2.72 26.38 17.34
N GLY A 15 -2.90 27.14 16.25
CA GLY A 15 -3.12 26.62 14.91
C GLY A 15 -1.95 25.78 14.41
N PHE A 16 -0.72 26.29 14.54
CA PHE A 16 0.51 25.59 14.18
C PHE A 16 0.69 24.29 14.99
N SER A 17 0.48 24.35 16.31
CA SER A 17 0.58 23.18 17.20
C SER A 17 -0.44 22.09 16.85
N ARG A 18 -1.67 22.47 16.48
CA ARG A 18 -2.70 21.53 16.01
C ARG A 18 -2.32 20.87 14.69
N VAL A 19 -1.74 21.62 13.74
CA VAL A 19 -1.26 21.08 12.46
C VAL A 19 -0.10 20.11 12.68
N ALA A 20 0.88 20.47 13.51
CA ALA A 20 2.00 19.59 13.86
C ALA A 20 1.55 18.30 14.57
N ALA A 21 0.62 18.41 15.53
CA ALA A 21 0.05 17.25 16.22
C ALA A 21 -0.75 16.32 15.28
N ARG A 22 -1.51 16.90 14.35
CA ARG A 22 -2.22 16.15 13.30
C ARG A 22 -1.25 15.41 12.40
N SER A 23 -0.17 16.06 11.96
CA SER A 23 0.87 15.45 11.13
C SER A 23 1.56 14.28 11.84
N ASN A 24 1.89 14.44 13.13
CA ASN A 24 2.49 13.38 13.93
C ASN A 24 1.54 12.18 14.12
N ARG A 25 0.26 12.44 14.39
CA ARG A 25 -0.77 11.39 14.51
C ARG A 25 -0.93 10.58 13.23
N VAL A 26 -1.08 11.24 12.08
CA VAL A 26 -1.19 10.57 10.77
C VAL A 26 0.05 9.71 10.50
N THR A 27 1.24 10.21 10.84
CA THR A 27 2.48 9.44 10.66
C THR A 27 2.52 8.20 11.56
N GLN A 28 2.03 8.28 12.80
CA GLN A 28 1.92 7.14 13.70
C GLN A 28 0.89 6.11 13.19
N GLU A 29 -0.29 6.56 12.77
CA GLU A 29 -1.35 5.70 12.21
C GLU A 29 -0.85 4.90 11.00
N VAL A 30 -0.16 5.54 10.05
CA VAL A 30 0.42 4.86 8.87
C VAL A 30 1.47 3.84 9.27
N ARG A 31 2.33 4.15 10.25
CA ARG A 31 3.36 3.24 10.76
C ARG A 31 2.75 2.03 11.46
N GLU A 32 1.70 2.23 12.26
CA GLU A 32 0.98 1.18 12.95
C GLU A 32 0.21 0.29 11.98
N PHE A 33 -0.51 0.87 11.02
CA PHE A 33 -1.16 0.13 9.94
C PHE A 33 -0.13 -0.76 9.22
N SER A 34 1.00 -0.17 8.79
CA SER A 34 2.07 -0.89 8.09
C SER A 34 2.61 -2.08 8.91
N ARG A 35 2.79 -1.89 10.22
CA ARG A 35 3.26 -2.96 11.11
C ARG A 35 2.25 -4.09 11.22
N ARG A 36 0.96 -3.75 11.32
CA ARG A 36 -0.14 -4.68 11.57
C ARG A 36 -0.61 -5.42 10.32
N ILE A 37 -0.53 -4.80 9.15
CA ILE A 37 -0.93 -5.43 7.88
C ILE A 37 0.13 -6.42 7.37
N ARG A 38 1.41 -6.19 7.70
CA ARG A 38 2.55 -7.01 7.27
C ARG A 38 2.38 -8.52 7.45
N PRO A 39 1.91 -9.07 8.58
CA PRO A 39 1.70 -10.52 8.70
C PRO A 39 0.71 -11.08 7.68
N TYR A 40 -0.33 -10.33 7.30
CA TYR A 40 -1.30 -10.75 6.28
C TYR A 40 -0.69 -10.74 4.87
N VAL A 41 0.10 -9.69 4.54
CA VAL A 41 0.90 -9.65 3.30
C VAL A 41 1.89 -10.82 3.25
N GLN A 42 2.53 -11.13 4.37
CA GLN A 42 3.46 -12.26 4.47
C GLN A 42 2.75 -13.61 4.26
N ALA A 43 1.54 -13.79 4.77
CA ALA A 43 0.77 -15.00 4.57
C ALA A 43 0.46 -15.23 3.09
N GLU A 44 0.04 -14.19 2.37
CA GLU A 44 -0.19 -14.27 0.92
C GLU A 44 1.11 -14.56 0.15
N PHE A 45 2.26 -14.04 0.59
CA PHE A 45 3.55 -14.43 0.00
C PHE A 45 3.89 -15.91 0.19
N LEU A 46 3.60 -16.48 1.36
CA LEU A 46 3.85 -17.90 1.62
C LEU A 46 2.93 -18.78 0.78
N ALA A 47 1.65 -18.41 0.67
CA ALA A 47 0.70 -19.10 -0.20
C ALA A 47 1.10 -19.02 -1.69
N ALA A 48 1.62 -17.87 -2.12
CA ALA A 48 2.16 -17.71 -3.48
C ALA A 48 3.35 -18.65 -3.76
N ASP A 49 4.27 -18.79 -2.79
CA ASP A 49 5.42 -19.70 -2.91
C ASP A 49 4.97 -21.17 -2.90
N GLU A 50 3.93 -21.51 -2.13
CA GLU A 50 3.35 -22.85 -2.09
C GLU A 50 2.70 -23.23 -3.44
N CYS A 51 1.90 -22.33 -4.02
CA CYS A 51 1.35 -22.49 -5.36
C CYS A 51 2.45 -22.66 -6.41
N ASP A 52 3.49 -21.82 -6.38
CA ASP A 52 4.66 -21.95 -7.26
C ASP A 52 5.35 -23.32 -7.11
N GLY A 53 5.53 -23.81 -5.88
CA GLY A 53 6.13 -25.11 -5.60
C GLY A 53 5.33 -26.30 -6.13
N ARG A 54 4.01 -26.13 -6.30
CA ARG A 54 3.11 -27.11 -6.93
C ARG A 54 2.97 -26.94 -8.44
N GLY A 55 3.61 -25.94 -9.04
CA GLY A 55 3.44 -25.58 -10.45
C GLY A 55 2.14 -24.82 -10.77
N ASP A 56 1.40 -24.39 -9.75
CA ASP A 56 0.20 -23.56 -9.90
C ASP A 56 0.60 -22.08 -10.00
N PHE A 57 1.06 -21.68 -11.18
CA PHE A 57 1.53 -20.32 -11.40
C PHE A 57 0.40 -19.28 -11.38
N ALA A 58 -0.81 -19.68 -11.78
CA ALA A 58 -1.98 -18.80 -11.74
C ALA A 58 -2.39 -18.50 -10.30
N GLY A 59 -2.52 -19.51 -9.45
CA GLY A 59 -2.79 -19.33 -8.02
C GLY A 59 -1.67 -18.57 -7.30
N SER A 60 -0.42 -18.80 -7.69
CA SER A 60 0.70 -18.01 -7.16
C SER A 60 0.54 -16.51 -7.44
N PHE A 61 0.19 -16.15 -8.68
CA PHE A 61 -0.02 -14.75 -9.03
C PHE A 61 -1.26 -14.15 -8.36
N GLU A 62 -2.35 -14.91 -8.22
CA GLU A 62 -3.55 -14.48 -7.48
C GLU A 62 -3.20 -14.10 -6.04
N HIS A 63 -2.38 -14.89 -5.36
CA HIS A 63 -1.91 -14.57 -4.02
C HIS A 63 -1.04 -13.29 -3.99
N LEU A 64 -0.24 -13.04 -5.03
CA LEU A 64 0.49 -11.77 -5.14
C LEU A 64 -0.46 -10.58 -5.35
N GLU A 65 -1.52 -10.73 -6.16
CA GLU A 65 -2.55 -9.71 -6.33
C GLU A 65 -3.29 -9.38 -5.02
N ARG A 66 -3.61 -10.41 -4.23
CA ARG A 66 -4.19 -10.24 -2.89
C ARG A 66 -3.22 -9.53 -1.94
N ALA A 67 -1.95 -9.93 -1.95
CA ALA A 67 -0.90 -9.25 -1.18
C ALA A 67 -0.78 -7.77 -1.56
N HIS A 68 -0.93 -7.45 -2.85
CA HIS A 68 -0.88 -6.09 -3.36
C HIS A 68 -2.03 -5.25 -2.80
N VAL A 69 -3.27 -5.76 -2.87
CA VAL A 69 -4.48 -5.11 -2.32
C VAL A 69 -4.32 -4.86 -0.81
N LEU A 70 -3.84 -5.83 -0.04
CA LEU A 70 -3.59 -5.66 1.40
C LEU A 70 -2.49 -4.61 1.67
N GLY A 71 -1.44 -4.60 0.85
CA GLY A 71 -0.28 -3.72 1.00
C GLY A 71 -0.49 -2.29 0.52
N GLN A 72 -1.56 -1.95 -0.20
CA GLN A 72 -1.70 -0.66 -0.90
C GLN A 72 -1.56 0.58 -0.02
N ALA A 73 -2.10 0.53 1.20
CA ALA A 73 -2.04 1.65 2.14
C ALA A 73 -0.70 1.73 2.91
N SER A 74 0.23 0.80 2.68
CA SER A 74 1.58 0.81 3.23
C SER A 74 2.61 0.87 2.09
N THR A 75 3.25 2.03 1.87
CA THR A 75 4.28 2.20 0.83
C THR A 75 5.32 1.09 0.84
N ARG A 76 5.78 0.73 2.05
CA ARG A 76 6.78 -0.32 2.22
C ARG A 76 6.28 -1.68 1.72
N GLU A 77 5.11 -2.10 2.15
CA GLU A 77 4.57 -3.40 1.74
C GLU A 77 4.14 -3.38 0.27
N HIS A 78 3.59 -2.27 -0.24
CA HIS A 78 3.24 -2.08 -1.65
C HIS A 78 4.45 -2.28 -2.57
N VAL A 79 5.57 -1.59 -2.31
CA VAL A 79 6.82 -1.77 -3.07
C VAL A 79 7.35 -3.19 -2.93
N ARG A 80 7.27 -3.78 -1.74
CA ARG A 80 7.69 -5.16 -1.49
C ARG A 80 6.88 -6.17 -2.32
N VAL A 81 5.58 -5.96 -2.48
CA VAL A 81 4.73 -6.80 -3.34
C VAL A 81 5.10 -6.63 -4.81
N HIS A 82 5.29 -5.40 -5.30
CA HIS A 82 5.74 -5.20 -6.69
C HIS A 82 7.07 -5.89 -6.97
N TRP A 83 8.01 -5.88 -6.01
CA TRP A 83 9.25 -6.64 -6.15
C TRP A 83 9.03 -8.15 -6.24
N ARG A 84 8.07 -8.69 -5.47
CA ARG A 84 7.69 -10.11 -5.54
C ARG A 84 7.02 -10.45 -6.87
N MET A 85 6.12 -9.60 -7.37
CA MET A 85 5.51 -9.72 -8.70
C MET A 85 6.56 -9.66 -9.82
N LEU A 86 7.53 -8.75 -9.74
CA LEU A 86 8.63 -8.66 -10.69
C LEU A 86 9.45 -9.96 -10.72
N ARG A 87 9.82 -10.48 -9.56
CA ARG A 87 10.55 -11.76 -9.44
C ARG A 87 9.74 -12.94 -9.95
N TRP A 88 8.43 -12.94 -9.71
CA TRP A 88 7.53 -13.95 -10.28
C TRP A 88 7.52 -13.86 -11.81
N ALA A 89 7.34 -12.66 -12.38
CA ALA A 89 7.33 -12.45 -13.82
C ALA A 89 8.64 -12.89 -14.49
N ALA A 90 9.78 -12.63 -13.85
CA ALA A 90 11.08 -13.09 -14.33
C ALA A 90 11.18 -14.62 -14.35
N ARG A 91 10.75 -15.31 -13.29
CA ARG A 91 10.76 -16.78 -13.20
C ARG A 91 9.82 -17.43 -14.20
N GLN A 92 8.62 -16.88 -14.36
CA GLN A 92 7.60 -17.39 -15.29
C GLN A 92 7.79 -16.90 -16.72
N ARG A 93 8.85 -16.12 -17.01
CA ARG A 93 9.16 -15.55 -18.33
C ARG A 93 7.99 -14.76 -18.93
N GLN A 94 7.36 -13.93 -18.11
CA GLN A 94 6.24 -13.06 -18.50
C GLN A 94 6.74 -11.63 -18.75
N PRO A 95 7.17 -11.27 -19.98
CA PRO A 95 7.84 -9.99 -20.24
C PRO A 95 6.91 -8.77 -20.07
N GLN A 96 5.62 -8.92 -20.41
CA GLN A 96 4.62 -7.85 -20.21
C GLN A 96 4.48 -7.51 -18.73
N GLU A 97 4.38 -8.53 -17.88
CA GLU A 97 4.31 -8.37 -16.43
C GLU A 97 5.61 -7.78 -15.88
N LEU A 98 6.76 -8.30 -16.33
CA LEU A 98 8.07 -7.80 -15.91
C LEU A 98 8.21 -6.29 -16.17
N ALA A 99 7.90 -5.83 -17.39
CA ALA A 99 7.97 -4.42 -17.76
C ALA A 99 6.99 -3.56 -16.95
N ALA A 100 5.76 -4.03 -16.76
CA ALA A 100 4.76 -3.32 -15.95
C ALA A 100 5.21 -3.14 -14.49
N GLN A 101 5.82 -4.17 -13.89
CA GLN A 101 6.30 -4.11 -12.51
C GLN A 101 7.50 -3.17 -12.36
N VAL A 102 8.44 -3.13 -13.32
CA VAL A 102 9.54 -2.14 -13.31
C VAL A 102 8.97 -0.72 -13.31
N LEU A 103 8.05 -0.42 -14.23
CA LEU A 103 7.41 0.89 -14.32
C LEU A 103 6.66 1.24 -13.02
N ARG A 104 5.99 0.26 -12.40
CA ARG A 104 5.25 0.47 -11.14
C ARG A 104 6.16 0.65 -9.93
N ILE A 105 7.33 0.01 -9.88
CA ILE A 105 8.29 0.26 -8.80
C ILE A 105 8.87 1.68 -8.92
N VAL A 106 9.26 2.08 -10.13
CA VAL A 106 9.75 3.44 -10.40
C VAL A 106 8.64 4.47 -10.13
N GLY A 107 7.42 4.20 -10.59
CA GLY A 107 6.25 5.03 -10.38
C GLY A 107 5.84 5.12 -8.91
N ALA A 108 5.86 4.03 -8.15
CA ALA A 108 5.55 4.03 -6.72
C ALA A 108 6.58 4.84 -5.93
N ALA A 109 7.87 4.73 -6.24
CA ALA A 109 8.90 5.54 -5.59
C ALA A 109 8.64 7.06 -5.77
N VAL A 110 8.04 7.47 -6.89
CA VAL A 110 7.71 8.88 -7.21
C VAL A 110 6.31 9.30 -6.73
N LEU A 111 5.29 8.46 -6.91
CA LEU A 111 3.87 8.80 -6.73
C LEU A 111 3.32 8.43 -5.35
N THR A 112 3.93 7.49 -4.60
CA THR A 112 3.44 7.19 -3.25
C THR A 112 3.64 8.36 -2.29
N ALA A 113 4.56 9.29 -2.59
CA ALA A 113 4.67 10.57 -1.88
C ALA A 113 3.40 11.45 -1.98
N ALA A 114 2.55 11.23 -2.99
CA ALA A 114 1.33 12.00 -3.24
C ALA A 114 0.05 11.37 -2.66
N GLY A 115 0.11 10.17 -2.06
CA GLY A 115 -1.00 9.57 -1.29
C GLY A 115 -2.23 9.11 -2.08
N LEU A 116 -2.18 9.07 -3.41
CA LEU A 116 -3.31 8.69 -4.27
C LEU A 116 -3.10 7.30 -4.89
N VAL A 117 -3.27 6.25 -4.09
CA VAL A 117 -3.23 4.86 -4.59
C VAL A 117 -4.66 4.40 -4.89
N PRO A 118 -4.98 3.87 -6.09
CA PRO A 118 -6.32 3.40 -6.40
C PRO A 118 -6.65 2.14 -5.60
N GLU A 119 -7.54 2.29 -4.62
CA GLU A 119 -7.98 1.18 -3.77
C GLU A 119 -8.52 0.00 -4.59
N GLY A 120 -8.18 -1.22 -4.13
CA GLY A 120 -8.59 -2.50 -4.70
C GLY A 120 -7.86 -2.91 -5.98
N ASN A 121 -7.00 -2.07 -6.56
CA ASN A 121 -6.19 -2.45 -7.72
C ASN A 121 -5.35 -3.70 -7.40
N THR A 122 -5.33 -4.68 -8.31
CA THR A 122 -4.63 -5.95 -8.09
C THR A 122 -3.15 -5.90 -8.42
N GLY A 123 -2.70 -4.90 -9.18
CA GLY A 123 -1.28 -4.70 -9.48
C GLY A 123 -0.73 -5.55 -10.62
N GLY A 124 -1.55 -6.34 -11.32
CA GLY A 124 -1.16 -7.07 -12.54
C GLY A 124 -1.15 -6.19 -13.81
N ALA A 125 -0.36 -6.55 -14.83
CA ALA A 125 -0.19 -5.75 -16.05
C ALA A 125 -1.46 -5.64 -16.91
N ASN A 126 -2.40 -6.56 -16.74
CA ASN A 126 -3.73 -6.56 -17.37
C ASN A 126 -4.68 -5.50 -16.79
N VAL A 127 -4.32 -4.87 -15.67
CA VAL A 127 -5.12 -3.81 -15.03
C VAL A 127 -4.37 -2.49 -15.13
N SER A 128 -5.03 -1.40 -15.55
CA SER A 128 -4.41 -0.07 -15.55
C SER A 128 -3.97 0.34 -14.13
N ALA A 129 -2.80 0.97 -14.00
CA ALA A 129 -2.25 1.42 -12.72
C ALA A 129 -3.12 2.45 -11.97
N PHE A 130 -4.05 3.12 -12.66
CA PHE A 130 -4.96 4.12 -12.08
C PHE A 130 -6.39 3.58 -11.88
N ARG A 131 -6.65 2.32 -12.27
CA ARG A 131 -7.98 1.74 -12.18
C ARG A 131 -8.29 1.36 -10.74
N ARG A 132 -9.39 1.86 -10.19
CA ARG A 132 -9.98 1.36 -8.93
C ARG A 132 -10.76 0.09 -9.21
N LEU A 133 -10.72 -0.85 -8.28
CA LEU A 133 -11.46 -2.10 -8.34
C LEU A 133 -12.14 -2.35 -6.98
N PRO A 134 -13.22 -3.14 -6.93
CA PRO A 134 -13.79 -3.56 -5.65
C PRO A 134 -12.79 -4.40 -4.87
N ILE A 135 -12.65 -4.13 -3.57
CA ILE A 135 -11.84 -4.95 -2.66
C ILE A 135 -12.59 -6.25 -2.39
N PRO A 136 -11.97 -7.44 -2.57
CA PRO A 136 -12.59 -8.70 -2.20
C PRO A 136 -13.03 -8.70 -0.71
N PRO A 137 -14.25 -9.19 -0.38
CA PRO A 137 -14.79 -9.08 0.99
C PRO A 137 -13.86 -9.62 2.08
N ALA A 138 -13.19 -10.75 1.82
CA ALA A 138 -12.22 -11.34 2.75
C ALA A 138 -11.05 -10.39 3.08
N LEU A 139 -10.53 -9.67 2.08
CA LEU A 139 -9.44 -8.71 2.27
C LEU A 139 -9.95 -7.43 2.95
N ALA A 140 -11.17 -6.99 2.63
CA ALA A 140 -11.80 -5.84 3.26
C ALA A 140 -11.94 -6.03 4.78
N VAL A 141 -12.34 -7.22 5.23
CA VAL A 141 -12.42 -7.58 6.66
C VAL A 141 -11.06 -7.46 7.34
N ILE A 142 -9.99 -7.96 6.71
CA ILE A 142 -8.62 -7.86 7.24
C ILE A 142 -8.22 -6.38 7.35
N ILE A 143 -8.37 -5.60 6.28
CA ILE A 143 -8.02 -4.18 6.25
C ILE A 143 -8.78 -3.41 7.33
N ALA A 144 -10.08 -3.65 7.47
CA ALA A 144 -10.91 -3.02 8.50
C ALA A 144 -10.43 -3.38 9.92
N SER A 145 -10.13 -4.66 10.19
CA SER A 145 -9.63 -5.11 11.49
C SER A 145 -8.27 -4.50 11.86
N VAL A 146 -7.44 -4.20 10.85
CA VAL A 146 -6.15 -3.55 11.02
C VAL A 146 -6.31 -2.03 11.20
N ARG A 147 -7.37 -1.42 10.69
CA ARG A 147 -7.65 0.03 10.87
C ARG A 147 -8.37 0.36 12.19
N SER A 148 -9.13 -0.58 12.77
CA SER A 148 -10.01 -0.34 13.91
C SER A 148 -9.38 -0.53 15.30
N ARG A 149 -8.07 -0.79 15.37
CA ARG A 149 -7.31 -0.93 16.62
C ARG A 149 -6.22 0.12 16.73
#